data_AF-A0A9E1TW64-F1
#
_entry.id   AF-A0A9E1TW64-F1
#
_cell.length_a   1.000
_cell.length_b   1.000
_cell.length_c   1.000
_cell.angle_alpha   90.00
_cell.angle_beta   90.00
_cell.angle_gamma   90.00
#
_symmetry.space_group_name_H-M   'P 1'
#
loop_
_entity.id
_entity.type
_entity.pdbx_description
1 polymer ?
#
loop_
_entity_poly.entity_id
_entity_poly.type
_entity_poly.pdbx_seq_one_letter_code
_entity_poly.pdbx_strand_id
1 'polypeptide(L)'
;EYFLTVKGNNIGISRLEFDFPISKEDAGELLKYFCKTAIIDKIRHYVEFKGHTWEVDEFHGDNEGLVLAEIELMSENEDFAIPDWIGKEVTPDERYYNMNLATHPYKDW
;
A
#
# COMPACT_ATOMS: atom_id res chain seq x y z
N GLU A 1 7.57 0.14 14.49
CA GLU A 1 8.33 -1.11 14.29
C GLU A 1 8.92 -1.09 12.88
N TYR A 2 9.84 -1.99 12.55
CA TYR A 2 10.49 -2.02 11.23
C TYR A 2 10.44 -3.44 10.66
N PHE A 3 10.09 -3.53 9.38
CA PHE A 3 9.93 -4.81 8.69
C PHE A 3 10.61 -4.75 7.32
N LEU A 4 11.18 -5.89 6.91
CA LEU A 4 11.51 -6.17 5.51
C LEU A 4 10.44 -7.12 4.98
N THR A 5 9.74 -6.68 3.95
CA THR A 5 8.68 -7.48 3.33
C THR A 5 9.12 -7.97 1.97
N VAL A 6 8.99 -9.28 1.72
CA VAL A 6 9.24 -9.90 0.42
C VAL A 6 7.91 -10.30 -0.19
N LYS A 7 7.61 -9.71 -1.36
CA LYS A 7 6.34 -9.91 -2.09
C LYS A 7 6.60 -10.72 -3.35
N GLY A 8 5.84 -11.79 -3.54
CA GLY A 8 5.81 -12.57 -4.77
C GLY A 8 5.01 -11.88 -5.88
N ASN A 9 4.96 -12.53 -7.04
CA ASN A 9 4.10 -12.08 -8.14
C ASN A 9 2.61 -12.20 -7.78
N ASN A 10 1.78 -11.35 -8.40
CA ASN A 10 0.33 -11.44 -8.28
C ASN A 10 -0.20 -12.74 -8.91
N ILE A 11 -1.19 -13.34 -8.25
CA ILE A 11 -2.04 -14.42 -8.74
C ILE A 11 -3.48 -13.91 -8.57
N GLY A 12 -4.06 -13.33 -9.62
CA GLY A 12 -5.33 -12.61 -9.52
C GLY A 12 -5.16 -11.31 -8.73
N ILE A 13 -5.99 -11.12 -7.69
CA ILE A 13 -5.87 -10.00 -6.74
C ILE A 13 -5.06 -10.39 -5.49
N SER A 14 -4.57 -11.62 -5.44
CA SER A 14 -3.81 -12.17 -4.31
C SER A 14 -2.31 -12.20 -4.61
N ARG A 15 -1.45 -12.17 -3.59
CA ARG A 15 -0.01 -12.45 -3.73
C ARG A 15 0.56 -13.09 -2.46
N LEU A 16 1.68 -13.79 -2.61
CA LEU A 16 2.45 -14.27 -1.45
C LEU A 16 3.25 -13.10 -0.86
N GLU A 17 3.23 -12.99 0.46
CA GLU A 17 3.91 -11.94 1.20
C GLU A 17 4.55 -12.55 2.46
N PHE A 18 5.81 -12.18 2.73
CA PHE A 18 6.55 -12.61 3.91
C PHE A 18 7.13 -11.39 4.62
N ASP A 19 6.77 -11.22 5.88
CA ASP A 19 7.26 -10.14 6.74
C ASP A 19 8.33 -10.62 7.72
N PHE A 20 9.45 -9.93 7.71
CA PHE A 20 10.56 -10.19 8.63
C PHE A 20 10.76 -8.97 9.51
N PRO A 21 10.63 -9.08 10.85
CA PRO A 21 11.00 -7.99 11.73
C PRO A 21 12.50 -7.73 11.62
N ILE A 22 12.88 -6.47 11.50
CA ILE A 22 14.28 -6.04 11.39
C ILE A 22 14.59 -4.93 12.40
N SER A 23 15.87 -4.69 12.65
CA SER A 23 16.30 -3.58 13.49
C SER A 23 16.08 -2.24 12.79
N LYS A 24 16.04 -1.15 13.56
CA LYS A 24 15.98 0.22 13.01
C LYS A 24 17.21 0.52 12.16
N GLU A 25 18.36 0.03 12.61
CA GLU A 25 19.66 0.19 11.97
C GLU A 25 19.65 -0.48 10.59
N ASP A 26 19.20 -1.74 10.51
CA ASP A 26 19.09 -2.47 9.24
C ASP A 26 18.10 -1.78 8.29
N ALA A 27 16.95 -1.33 8.79
CA ALA A 27 15.97 -0.60 7.98
C ALA A 27 16.56 0.68 7.39
N GLY A 28 17.34 1.44 8.18
CA GLY A 28 18.03 2.64 7.74
C GLY A 28 19.07 2.37 6.65
N GLU A 29 19.89 1.33 6.82
CA GLU A 29 20.88 0.92 5.82
C GLU A 29 20.18 0.42 4.53
N LEU A 30 19.12 -0.38 4.64
CA LEU A 30 18.34 -0.84 3.48
C LEU A 30 17.75 0.33 2.69
N LEU A 31 17.09 1.27 3.36
CA LEU A 31 16.55 2.48 2.72
C LEU A 31 17.65 3.28 2.02
N LYS A 32 18.78 3.50 2.69
CA LYS A 32 19.90 4.31 2.18
C LYS A 32 20.60 3.69 0.99
N TYR A 33 20.80 2.38 0.96
CA TYR A 33 21.61 1.73 -0.07
C TYR A 33 20.79 1.07 -1.18
N PHE A 34 19.54 0.66 -0.92
CA PHE A 34 18.72 -0.10 -1.87
C PHE A 34 17.46 0.64 -2.37
N CYS A 35 16.99 1.68 -1.67
CA CYS A 35 15.71 2.35 -2.00
C CYS A 35 15.86 3.80 -2.48
N LYS A 36 17.06 4.23 -2.89
CA LYS A 36 17.43 5.65 -3.11
C LYS A 36 16.51 6.50 -3.99
N THR A 37 15.79 5.90 -4.93
CA THR A 37 14.95 6.64 -5.91
C THR A 37 13.47 6.32 -5.78
N ALA A 38 13.10 5.41 -4.88
CA ALA A 38 11.76 4.84 -4.82
C ALA A 38 11.32 4.78 -3.35
N ILE A 39 10.93 5.94 -2.81
CA ILE A 39 10.45 6.08 -1.44
C ILE A 39 8.99 6.50 -1.49
N ILE A 40 8.14 5.71 -0.87
CA ILE A 40 6.75 6.05 -0.57
C ILE A 40 6.70 6.53 0.88
N ASP A 41 6.17 7.73 1.08
CA ASP A 41 5.84 8.29 2.39
C ASP A 41 4.32 8.44 2.49
N LYS A 42 3.74 7.96 3.57
CA LYS A 42 2.29 7.96 3.79
C LYS A 42 1.94 7.79 5.26
N ILE A 43 0.78 8.32 5.64
CA ILE A 43 0.11 7.97 6.89
C ILE A 43 -1.02 7.00 6.57
N ARG A 44 -1.01 5.84 7.23
CA ARG A 44 -2.06 4.83 7.13
C ARG A 44 -3.03 4.96 8.29
N HIS A 45 -4.30 5.18 7.98
CA HIS A 45 -5.42 5.17 8.91
C HIS A 45 -6.19 3.86 8.81
N TYR A 46 -6.59 3.31 9.95
CA TYR A 46 -7.42 2.10 9.99
C TYR A 46 -8.86 2.50 10.33
N VAL A 47 -9.81 2.15 9.45
CA VAL A 47 -11.22 2.50 9.58
C VAL A 47 -12.06 1.22 9.61
N GLU A 48 -12.67 0.96 10.75
CA GLU A 48 -13.61 -0.15 10.91
C GLU A 48 -14.96 0.19 10.27
N PHE A 49 -15.42 -0.66 9.34
CA PHE A 49 -16.72 -0.52 8.71
C PHE A 49 -17.38 -1.87 8.47
N LYS A 50 -18.53 -2.08 9.12
CA LYS A 50 -19.40 -3.28 8.94
C LYS A 50 -18.66 -4.63 9.04
N GLY A 51 -17.62 -4.70 9.87
CA GLY A 51 -16.88 -5.94 10.13
C GLY A 51 -15.60 -6.10 9.33
N HIS A 52 -15.26 -5.12 8.48
CA HIS A 52 -14.01 -5.07 7.74
C HIS A 52 -13.17 -3.85 8.16
N THR A 53 -11.86 -4.02 8.18
CA THR A 53 -10.91 -2.93 8.37
C THR A 53 -10.52 -2.40 7.00
N TRP A 54 -10.73 -1.10 6.78
CA TRP A 54 -10.20 -0.38 5.63
C TRP A 54 -8.90 0.32 6.01
N GLU A 55 -7.87 0.12 5.22
CA GLU A 55 -6.61 0.84 5.29
C GLU A 55 -6.68 2.06 4.37
N VAL A 56 -6.75 3.26 4.95
CA VAL A 56 -6.79 4.52 4.22
C VAL A 56 -5.43 5.19 4.28
N ASP A 57 -4.73 5.17 3.15
CA ASP A 57 -3.41 5.75 2.95
C ASP A 57 -3.50 7.19 2.45
N GLU A 58 -3.03 8.13 3.26
CA GLU A 58 -2.75 9.52 2.86
C GLU A 58 -1.28 9.62 2.44
N PHE A 59 -1.02 9.82 1.15
CA PHE A 59 0.34 9.87 0.61
C PHE A 59 0.94 11.28 0.73
N HIS A 60 2.26 11.32 0.92
CA HIS A 60 3.02 12.56 1.08
C HIS A 60 4.14 12.72 0.03
N GLY A 61 4.73 13.92 0.02
CA GLY A 61 5.89 14.24 -0.80
C GLY A 61 5.54 14.29 -2.28
N ASP A 62 6.19 13.48 -3.11
CA ASP A 62 5.91 13.45 -4.56
C ASP A 62 4.53 12.86 -4.89
N ASN A 63 3.91 12.16 -3.93
CA ASN A 63 2.57 11.60 -4.04
C ASN A 63 1.50 12.40 -3.25
N GLU A 64 1.84 13.60 -2.79
CA GLU A 64 0.95 14.46 -1.98
C GLU A 64 -0.41 14.70 -2.67
N GLY A 65 -1.48 14.60 -1.88
CA GLY A 65 -2.86 14.78 -2.34
C GLY A 65 -3.53 13.53 -2.90
N LEU A 66 -2.79 12.41 -3.02
CA LEU A 66 -3.37 11.11 -3.28
C LEU A 66 -3.83 10.45 -1.97
N VAL A 67 -5.09 10.00 -1.95
CA VAL A 67 -5.63 9.17 -0.87
C VAL A 67 -6.15 7.88 -1.47
N LEU A 68 -5.71 6.74 -0.94
CA LEU A 68 -6.18 5.41 -1.35
C LEU A 68 -6.76 4.65 -0.19
N ALA A 69 -7.81 3.89 -0.46
CA ALA A 69 -8.41 2.99 0.50
C ALA A 69 -8.26 1.55 -0.01
N GLU A 70 -7.65 0.70 0.80
CA GLU A 70 -7.50 -0.73 0.55
C GLU A 70 -8.30 -1.49 1.63
N ILE A 71 -8.84 -2.64 1.25
CA ILE A 71 -9.54 -3.54 2.17
C ILE A 71 -8.91 -4.92 2.04
N GLU A 72 -8.52 -5.49 3.17
CA GLU A 72 -8.07 -6.89 3.21
C GLU A 72 -9.29 -7.81 3.36
N LEU A 73 -9.37 -8.81 2.50
CA LEU A 73 -10.39 -9.86 2.52
C LEU A 73 -9.72 -11.21 2.76
N MET A 74 -10.42 -12.10 3.45
CA MET A 74 -10.00 -13.49 3.68
C MET A 74 -10.09 -14.35 2.41
N SER A 75 -10.89 -13.93 1.42
CA SER A 75 -10.97 -14.57 0.11
C SER A 75 -11.51 -13.64 -0.98
N GLU A 76 -11.21 -13.94 -2.25
CA GLU A 76 -11.68 -13.14 -3.40
C GLU A 76 -13.21 -13.12 -3.58
N ASN A 77 -13.93 -14.07 -2.98
CA ASN A 77 -15.39 -14.17 -3.06
C ASN A 77 -16.07 -13.69 -1.77
N GLU A 78 -15.33 -13.04 -0.88
CA GLU A 78 -15.90 -12.51 0.35
C GLU A 78 -16.78 -11.31 0.06
N ASP A 79 -18.03 -11.35 0.53
CA ASP A 79 -18.92 -10.20 0.48
C ASP A 79 -18.49 -9.16 1.51
N PHE A 80 -18.37 -7.90 1.09
CA PHE A 80 -18.09 -6.77 1.96
C PHE A 80 -18.97 -5.58 1.60
N ALA A 81 -19.11 -4.65 2.54
CA ALA A 81 -19.88 -3.43 2.33
C ALA A 81 -18.95 -2.26 2.01
N ILE A 82 -19.32 -1.47 1.02
CA ILE A 82 -18.56 -0.29 0.60
C ILE A 82 -19.06 0.95 1.36
N PRO A 83 -18.22 1.65 2.13
CA PRO A 83 -18.56 2.94 2.73
C PRO A 83 -18.86 4.04 1.71
N ASP A 84 -19.74 4.98 2.05
CA ASP A 84 -20.15 6.09 1.15
C ASP A 84 -19.01 7.04 0.75
N TRP A 85 -17.90 7.04 1.50
CA TRP A 85 -16.71 7.85 1.23
C TRP A 85 -15.72 7.19 0.27
N ILE A 86 -15.91 5.91 -0.07
CA ILE A 86 -15.11 5.24 -1.09
C ILE A 86 -15.46 5.81 -2.46
N GLY A 87 -14.42 6.19 -3.20
CA GLY A 87 -14.53 6.76 -4.54
C GLY A 87 -14.49 5.70 -5.63
N LYS A 88 -13.67 5.98 -6.65
CA LYS A 88 -13.49 5.11 -7.81
C LYS A 88 -12.74 3.84 -7.43
N GLU A 89 -13.23 2.70 -7.91
CA GLU A 89 -12.51 1.43 -7.88
C GLU A 89 -11.25 1.50 -8.77
N VAL A 90 -10.08 1.25 -8.17
CA VAL A 90 -8.77 1.36 -8.83
C VAL A 90 -7.92 0.09 -8.71
N THR A 91 -8.44 -1.00 -8.12
CA THR A 91 -7.72 -2.28 -8.02
C THR A 91 -7.04 -2.74 -9.33
N PRO A 92 -7.67 -2.66 -10.53
CA PRO A 92 -7.02 -3.12 -11.76
C PRO A 92 -6.05 -2.10 -12.39
N ASP A 93 -5.96 -0.88 -11.84
CA ASP A 93 -5.14 0.19 -12.41
C ASP A 93 -3.76 0.18 -11.76
N GLU A 94 -2.79 -0.44 -12.44
CA GLU A 94 -1.45 -0.65 -11.91
C GLU A 94 -0.73 0.65 -11.54
N ARG A 95 -1.14 1.82 -12.08
CA ARG A 95 -0.55 3.11 -11.73
C ARG A 95 -0.62 3.39 -10.22
N TYR A 96 -1.66 2.89 -9.56
CA TYR A 96 -1.88 3.07 -8.12
C TYR A 96 -1.07 2.09 -7.25
N TYR A 97 -0.33 1.14 -7.83
CA TYR A 97 0.52 0.25 -7.05
C TYR A 97 1.72 1.01 -6.47
N ASN A 98 2.09 0.73 -5.21
CA ASN A 98 3.21 1.43 -4.54
C ASN A 98 4.52 1.41 -5.35
N MET A 99 4.81 0.30 -6.06
CA MET A 99 6.00 0.22 -6.93
C MET A 99 5.94 1.23 -8.09
N ASN A 100 4.76 1.39 -8.68
CA ASN A 100 4.55 2.33 -9.79
C ASN A 100 4.48 3.77 -9.28
N LEU A 101 3.82 4.04 -8.15
CA LEU A 101 3.86 5.33 -7.45
C LEU A 101 5.29 5.76 -7.04
N ALA A 102 6.16 4.80 -6.74
CA ALA A 102 7.54 5.09 -6.35
C ALA A 102 8.44 5.41 -7.56
N THR A 103 8.05 4.98 -8.75
CA THR A 103 8.83 5.15 -10.01
C THR A 103 8.26 6.23 -10.92
N HIS A 104 6.94 6.43 -10.90
CA HIS A 104 6.19 7.46 -11.59
C HIS A 104 5.15 8.06 -10.63
N PRO A 105 5.55 9.04 -9.81
CA PRO A 105 4.73 9.55 -8.72
C PRO A 105 3.53 10.35 -9.21
N TYR A 106 2.53 10.49 -8.34
CA TYR A 106 1.25 11.13 -8.60
C TYR A 106 1.36 12.53 -9.22
N LYS A 107 2.35 13.32 -8.80
CA LYS A 107 2.61 14.66 -9.36
C LYS A 107 2.92 14.66 -10.86
N ASP A 108 3.33 13.52 -11.42
CA ASP A 108 3.79 13.36 -12.80
C ASP A 108 2.77 12.60 -13.69
N TRP A 109 1.59 12.26 -13.16
CA TRP A 109 0.54 11.50 -13.88
C TRP A 109 -0.19 12.26 -14.99
#